data_AF-A0A6M4A9R5-F1
#
_entry.id   AF-A0A6M4A9R5-F1
#
_cell.length_a   1.000
_cell.length_b   1.000
_cell.length_c   1.000
_cell.angle_alpha   90.00
_cell.angle_beta   90.00
_cell.angle_gamma   90.00
#
_symmetry.space_group_name_H-M   'P 1'
#
loop_
_entity.id
_entity.type
_entity.pdbx_description
1 polymer ?
#
loop_
_entity_poly.entity_id
_entity_poly.type
_entity_poly.pdbx_seq_one_letter_code
_entity_poly.pdbx_strand_id
1 'polypeptide(L)'
;MQMKSMVFKKWIAFLISLLIATTVFAKGSAGYESISAADLPKEARATLVLIKQSGPFPYEKDGIVFGNYEARLPKQKRGYYHEYTVKTPRAKNRGMRRIISGGEPRTSGEYYYTDDHYESF
;
A
#
# COMPACT_ATOMS: atom_id res chain seq x y z
N MET A 1 -18.77 -6.90 -62.91
CA MET A 1 -17.59 -7.54 -62.32
C MET A 1 -16.99 -6.60 -61.27
N GLN A 2 -16.90 -7.07 -60.02
CA GLN A 2 -16.00 -6.62 -58.94
C GLN A 2 -15.98 -5.15 -58.50
N MET A 3 -16.76 -4.83 -57.46
CA MET A 3 -16.37 -3.78 -56.50
C MET A 3 -16.84 -4.15 -55.09
N LYS A 4 -16.17 -5.11 -54.45
CA LYS A 4 -16.44 -5.53 -53.05
C LYS A 4 -15.20 -5.72 -52.16
N SER A 5 -14.00 -5.34 -52.59
CA SER A 5 -12.78 -5.74 -51.86
C SER A 5 -12.14 -4.69 -50.95
N MET A 6 -12.59 -3.42 -50.96
CA MET A 6 -11.86 -2.34 -50.29
C MET A 6 -12.38 -1.96 -48.89
N VAL A 7 -13.63 -2.28 -48.57
CA VAL A 7 -14.21 -2.04 -47.23
C VAL A 7 -13.81 -3.16 -46.26
N PHE A 8 -13.76 -4.41 -46.73
CA PHE A 8 -13.51 -5.58 -45.88
C PHE A 8 -12.05 -5.67 -45.37
N LYS A 9 -11.08 -5.19 -46.16
CA LYS A 9 -9.64 -5.21 -45.79
C LYS A 9 -9.26 -4.20 -44.71
N LYS A 10 -9.99 -3.08 -44.58
CA LYS A 10 -9.70 -2.04 -43.56
C LYS A 10 -10.18 -2.43 -42.16
N TRP A 11 -11.19 -3.29 -42.06
CA TRP A 11 -11.75 -3.74 -40.78
C TRP A 11 -10.95 -4.89 -40.14
N ILE A 12 -10.27 -5.71 -40.93
CA ILE A 12 -9.41 -6.80 -40.42
C ILE A 12 -8.15 -6.23 -39.73
N ALA A 13 -7.60 -5.12 -40.22
CA ALA A 13 -6.43 -4.47 -39.59
C ALA A 13 -6.75 -3.82 -38.23
N PHE A 14 -8.01 -3.45 -37.98
CA PHE A 14 -8.44 -2.85 -36.72
C PHE A 14 -8.64 -3.90 -35.60
N LEU A 15 -8.98 -5.14 -35.97
CA LEU A 15 -9.18 -6.24 -35.01
C LEU A 15 -7.86 -6.86 -34.50
N ILE A 16 -6.76 -6.70 -35.24
CA ILE A 16 -5.45 -7.23 -34.82
C ILE A 16 -4.74 -6.29 -33.82
N SER A 17 -4.98 -4.97 -33.88
CA SER A 17 -4.38 -4.04 -32.90
C SER A 17 -5.05 -4.08 -31.52
N LEU A 18 -6.23 -4.70 -31.39
CA LEU A 18 -6.95 -4.79 -30.11
C LEU A 18 -6.47 -5.97 -29.24
N LEU A 19 -5.72 -6.92 -29.83
CA LEU A 19 -5.26 -8.14 -29.17
C LEU A 19 -3.91 -8.04 -28.46
N ILE A 20 -3.22 -6.89 -28.53
CA ILE A 20 -1.91 -6.68 -27.88
C ILE A 20 -2.03 -5.78 -26.62
N ALA A 21 -3.23 -5.35 -26.24
CA ALA A 21 -3.42 -4.33 -25.20
C ALA A 21 -3.57 -4.86 -23.75
N THR A 22 -3.45 -6.18 -23.49
CA THR A 22 -3.90 -6.74 -22.19
C THR A 22 -2.89 -7.63 -21.48
N THR A 23 -1.62 -7.23 -21.42
CA THR A 23 -0.69 -7.80 -20.42
C THR A 23 -0.17 -6.69 -19.52
N VAL A 24 -1.08 -6.05 -18.77
CA VAL A 24 -0.67 -5.35 -17.55
C VAL A 24 -0.47 -6.43 -16.49
N PHE A 25 0.74 -6.96 -16.39
CA PHE A 25 1.14 -7.67 -15.18
C PHE A 25 1.23 -6.62 -14.07
N ALA A 26 0.19 -6.53 -13.24
CA ALA A 26 0.34 -5.93 -11.93
C ALA A 26 1.49 -6.67 -11.25
N LYS A 27 2.60 -5.98 -10.99
CA LYS A 27 3.68 -6.54 -10.19
C LYS A 27 3.05 -6.89 -8.85
N GLY A 28 2.78 -8.18 -8.65
CA GLY A 28 2.22 -8.70 -7.40
C GLY A 28 3.09 -8.20 -6.26
N SER A 29 2.47 -7.84 -5.15
CA SER A 29 3.18 -7.49 -3.92
C SER A 29 4.33 -8.47 -3.74
N ALA A 30 5.55 -7.97 -3.53
CA ALA A 30 6.57 -8.79 -2.89
C ALA A 30 5.88 -9.44 -1.68
N GLY A 31 5.89 -10.77 -1.58
CA GLY A 31 5.05 -11.48 -0.62
C GLY A 31 5.32 -10.98 0.79
N TYR A 32 4.43 -10.15 1.32
CA TYR A 32 4.53 -9.66 2.69
C TYR A 32 4.31 -10.84 3.63
N GLU A 33 5.11 -10.91 4.68
CA GLU A 33 4.80 -11.84 5.76
C GLU A 33 3.54 -11.34 6.47
N SER A 34 2.54 -12.20 6.57
CA SER A 34 1.30 -11.86 7.28
C SER A 34 1.42 -12.30 8.73
N ILE A 35 1.32 -11.35 9.65
CA ILE A 35 1.25 -11.61 11.09
C ILE A 35 -0.16 -11.30 11.61
N SER A 36 -0.66 -12.13 12.53
CA SER A 36 -1.93 -11.84 13.18
C SER A 36 -1.78 -10.62 14.10
N ALA A 37 -2.84 -9.82 14.24
CA ALA A 37 -2.81 -8.69 15.15
C ALA A 37 -2.56 -9.09 16.61
N ALA A 38 -2.87 -10.34 17.00
CA ALA A 38 -2.62 -10.86 18.34
C ALA A 38 -1.12 -11.14 18.59
N ASP A 39 -0.40 -11.54 17.55
CA ASP A 39 1.03 -11.92 17.62
C ASP A 39 1.97 -10.71 17.50
N LEU A 40 1.46 -9.55 17.07
CA LEU A 40 2.21 -8.29 17.08
C LEU A 40 2.74 -7.96 18.48
N PRO A 41 3.88 -7.26 18.61
CA PRO A 41 4.32 -6.71 19.89
C PRO A 41 3.22 -5.89 20.58
N LYS A 42 3.18 -5.92 21.91
CA LYS A 42 2.12 -5.26 22.71
C LYS A 42 1.97 -3.78 22.35
N GLU A 43 3.07 -3.09 22.12
CA GLU A 43 3.11 -1.68 21.73
C GLU A 43 2.49 -1.45 20.35
N ALA A 44 2.71 -2.36 19.39
CA ALA A 44 2.10 -2.27 18.06
C ALA A 44 0.58 -2.47 18.13
N ARG A 45 0.12 -3.42 18.95
CA ARG A 45 -1.32 -3.61 19.20
C ARG A 45 -1.96 -2.36 19.82
N ALA A 46 -1.28 -1.72 20.76
CA ALA A 46 -1.75 -0.47 21.34
C ALA A 46 -1.84 0.66 20.29
N THR A 47 -0.85 0.78 19.42
CA THR A 47 -0.89 1.74 18.30
C THR A 47 -2.06 1.44 17.35
N LEU A 48 -2.36 0.18 17.02
CA LEU A 48 -3.53 -0.17 16.20
C LEU A 48 -4.85 0.29 16.84
N VAL A 49 -4.99 0.17 18.16
CA VAL A 49 -6.18 0.66 18.88
C VAL A 49 -6.30 2.18 18.74
N LEU A 50 -5.20 2.92 18.94
CA LEU A 50 -5.19 4.38 18.77
C LEU A 50 -5.55 4.79 17.34
N ILE A 51 -5.02 4.10 16.32
CA ILE A 51 -5.36 4.37 14.91
C ILE A 51 -6.86 4.23 14.69
N LYS A 52 -7.47 3.14 15.18
CA LYS A 52 -8.92 2.88 15.06
C LYS A 52 -9.78 3.91 15.80
N GLN A 53 -9.23 4.51 16.86
CA GLN A 53 -9.89 5.54 17.66
C GLN A 53 -9.59 6.97 17.19
N SER A 54 -8.73 7.16 16.18
CA SER A 54 -8.20 8.46 15.77
C SER A 54 -7.46 9.22 16.88
N GLY A 55 -6.70 8.49 17.70
CA GLY A 55 -5.85 9.05 18.74
C GLY A 55 -6.54 9.15 20.12
N PRO A 56 -6.02 10.00 21.04
CA PRO A 56 -4.91 10.93 20.84
C PRO A 56 -3.59 10.22 20.54
N PHE A 57 -2.81 10.76 19.62
CA PHE A 57 -1.52 10.17 19.25
C PHE A 57 -0.37 10.75 20.09
N PRO A 58 0.56 9.90 20.56
CA PRO A 58 1.62 10.33 21.47
C PRO A 58 2.78 11.07 20.78
N TYR A 59 2.92 10.96 19.46
CA TYR A 59 4.00 11.62 18.73
C TYR A 59 3.46 12.57 17.66
N GLU A 60 4.11 13.72 17.49
CA GLU A 60 3.70 14.78 16.55
C GLU A 60 3.62 14.33 15.09
N LYS A 61 4.35 13.27 14.73
CA LYS A 61 4.42 12.72 13.37
C LYS A 61 3.42 11.59 13.13
N ASP A 62 2.67 11.17 14.14
CA ASP A 62 1.68 10.12 13.97
C ASP A 62 0.48 10.64 13.16
N GLY A 63 0.08 9.88 12.14
CA GLY A 63 -0.98 10.22 11.21
C GLY A 63 -0.56 11.10 10.04
N ILE A 64 0.72 11.42 9.88
CA ILE A 64 1.18 12.11 8.66
C ILE A 64 1.22 11.15 7.47
N VAL A 65 1.22 11.71 6.27
CA VAL A 65 1.32 10.93 5.02
C VAL A 65 2.68 10.22 4.95
N PHE A 66 2.64 8.91 4.72
CA PHE A 66 3.80 8.10 4.35
C PHE A 66 3.98 8.10 2.83
N GLY A 67 5.15 8.51 2.36
CA GLY A 67 5.41 8.75 0.93
C GLY A 67 5.57 7.49 0.08
N ASN A 68 5.98 6.36 0.68
CA ASN A 68 6.32 5.13 -0.02
C ASN A 68 7.31 5.37 -1.20
N TYR A 69 8.36 6.17 -0.98
CA TYR A 69 9.29 6.60 -2.04
C TYR A 69 10.15 5.45 -2.58
N GLU A 70 10.53 4.52 -1.70
CA GLU A 70 11.27 3.30 -2.01
C GLU A 70 10.37 2.19 -2.59
N ALA A 71 9.06 2.46 -2.75
CA ALA A 71 8.07 1.56 -3.32
C ALA A 71 8.04 0.15 -2.65
N ARG A 72 8.21 0.12 -1.33
CA ARG A 72 8.13 -1.11 -0.51
C ARG A 72 6.68 -1.60 -0.36
N LEU A 73 5.72 -0.68 -0.31
CA LEU A 73 4.29 -0.97 -0.29
C LEU A 73 3.69 -0.89 -1.71
N PRO A 74 2.51 -1.48 -1.97
CA PRO A 74 1.87 -1.40 -3.27
C PRO A 74 1.69 0.05 -3.74
N LYS A 75 1.87 0.29 -5.04
CA LYS A 75 1.74 1.64 -5.60
C LYS A 75 0.29 2.12 -5.49
N GLN A 76 0.08 3.22 -4.77
CA GLN A 76 -1.23 3.83 -4.55
C GLN A 76 -1.18 5.35 -4.81
N LYS A 77 -2.34 6.01 -4.80
CA LYS A 77 -2.43 7.47 -4.92
C LYS A 77 -1.70 8.19 -3.78
N ARG A 78 -1.21 9.40 -4.03
CA ARG A 78 -0.58 10.24 -2.98
C ARG A 78 -1.56 10.46 -1.82
N GLY A 79 -1.06 10.36 -0.59
CA GLY A 79 -1.88 10.48 0.61
C GLY A 79 -2.67 9.23 0.97
N TYR A 80 -2.45 8.10 0.27
CA TYR A 80 -3.10 6.84 0.62
C TYR A 80 -2.54 6.24 1.92
N TYR A 81 -1.22 6.33 2.13
CA TYR A 81 -0.59 5.74 3.31
C TYR A 81 -0.33 6.79 4.39
N HIS A 82 -0.50 6.41 5.66
CA HIS A 82 -0.21 7.23 6.83
C HIS A 82 0.65 6.46 7.84
N GLU A 83 1.63 7.13 8.46
CA GLU A 83 2.55 6.51 9.41
C GLU A 83 2.17 6.74 10.87
N TYR A 84 2.42 5.74 11.71
CA TYR A 84 2.21 5.79 13.15
C TYR A 84 3.39 5.16 13.88
N THR A 85 3.84 5.81 14.93
CA THR A 85 4.95 5.35 15.76
C THR A 85 4.51 4.18 16.64
N VAL A 86 5.29 3.11 16.62
CA VAL A 86 5.18 2.04 17.61
C VAL A 86 6.26 2.27 18.66
N LYS A 87 5.85 2.48 19.91
CA LYS A 87 6.78 2.78 21.00
C LYS A 87 7.78 1.63 21.15
N THR A 88 9.07 1.96 21.18
CA THR A 88 10.12 1.03 21.57
C THR A 88 10.37 1.18 23.08
N PRO A 89 10.21 0.12 23.89
CA PRO A 89 10.43 0.22 25.33
C PRO A 89 11.81 0.79 25.66
N ARG A 90 11.85 1.72 26.62
CA ARG A 90 13.07 2.41 27.10
C ARG A 90 13.79 3.31 26.08
N ALA A 91 13.33 3.38 24.83
CA ALA A 91 13.86 4.35 23.87
C ALA A 91 13.52 5.78 24.30
N LYS A 92 14.49 6.69 24.22
CA LYS A 92 14.30 8.13 24.47
C LYS A 92 13.76 8.88 23.26
N ASN A 93 13.78 8.23 22.09
CA ASN A 93 13.28 8.75 20.82
C ASN A 93 12.08 7.91 20.34
N ARG A 94 11.58 8.20 19.14
CA ARG A 94 10.47 7.46 18.51
C ARG A 94 10.80 5.99 18.19
N GLY A 95 12.07 5.58 18.24
CA GLY A 95 12.52 4.27 17.77
C GLY A 95 12.33 4.06 16.26
N MET A 96 12.54 2.83 15.81
CA MET A 96 12.48 2.43 14.39
C MET A 96 11.14 1.80 13.99
N ARG A 97 10.34 1.37 14.96
CA ARG A 97 9.11 0.60 14.73
C ARG A 97 7.94 1.48 14.31
N ARG A 98 7.19 1.06 13.30
CA ARG A 98 6.05 1.82 12.77
C ARG A 98 4.91 0.90 12.35
N ILE A 99 3.71 1.46 12.31
CA ILE A 99 2.59 0.92 11.56
C ILE A 99 2.25 1.90 10.44
N ILE A 100 2.03 1.39 9.23
CA ILE A 100 1.51 2.15 8.10
C ILE A 100 0.09 1.67 7.81
N SER A 101 -0.89 2.58 7.81
CA SER A 101 -2.24 2.27 7.36
C SER A 101 -2.44 2.67 5.90
N GLY A 102 -3.16 1.87 5.12
CA GLY A 102 -3.64 2.25 3.79
C GLY A 102 -5.04 2.89 3.82
N GLY A 103 -5.35 3.81 2.91
CA GLY A 103 -6.68 4.42 2.82
C GLY A 103 -7.09 5.21 4.07
N GLU A 104 -8.35 5.07 4.50
CA GLU A 104 -8.89 5.72 5.70
C GLU A 104 -8.38 4.98 6.96
N PRO A 105 -7.51 5.58 7.80
CA PRO A 105 -6.78 4.83 8.82
C PRO A 105 -7.65 4.07 9.83
N ARG A 106 -8.80 4.64 10.22
CA ARG A 106 -9.70 4.02 11.21
C ARG A 106 -10.36 2.74 10.72
N THR A 107 -10.73 2.70 9.45
CA THR A 107 -11.53 1.63 8.84
C THR A 107 -10.78 0.91 7.73
N SER A 108 -9.47 1.13 7.63
CA SER A 108 -8.61 0.72 6.54
C SER A 108 -8.70 -0.78 6.23
N GLY A 109 -8.56 -1.62 7.26
CA GLY A 109 -8.36 -3.06 7.06
C GLY A 109 -6.99 -3.44 6.48
N GLU A 110 -6.16 -2.46 6.12
CA GLU A 110 -4.84 -2.62 5.53
C GLU A 110 -3.79 -1.93 6.42
N TYR A 111 -3.01 -2.74 7.15
CA TYR A 111 -1.97 -2.26 8.05
C TYR A 111 -0.68 -3.04 7.80
N TYR A 112 0.43 -2.32 7.65
CA TYR A 112 1.77 -2.86 7.52
C TYR A 112 2.59 -2.52 8.76
N TYR A 113 3.41 -3.45 9.23
CA TYR A 113 4.26 -3.24 10.40
C TYR A 113 5.72 -3.31 9.97
N THR A 114 6.53 -2.36 10.40
CA THR A 114 7.98 -2.38 10.20
C THR A 114 8.63 -2.25 11.57
N ASP A 115 9.68 -3.03 11.82
CA ASP A 115 10.52 -2.90 13.00
C ASP A 115 11.92 -2.33 12.71
N ASP A 116 12.20 -2.08 11.43
CA ASP A 116 13.48 -1.69 10.86
C ASP A 116 13.46 -0.33 10.13
N HIS A 117 12.48 0.52 10.43
CA HIS A 117 12.34 1.86 9.87
C HIS A 117 12.16 1.87 8.33
N TYR A 118 11.15 1.14 7.87
CA TYR A 118 10.68 1.05 6.49
C TYR A 118 11.60 0.28 5.53
N GLU A 119 12.60 -0.45 6.03
CA GLU A 119 13.44 -1.30 5.20
C GLU A 119 12.68 -2.57 4.75
N SER A 120 11.85 -3.12 5.64
CA SER A 120 10.90 -4.22 5.40
C SER A 120 9.54 -3.98 6.06
N PHE A 121 8.53 -4.78 5.65
CA PHE A 121 7.13 -4.68 6.07
C PHE A 121 6.48 -6.05 6.19
#